data_AF-A0A7J3L1K7-F1
#
_entry.id   AF-A0A7J3L1K7-F1
#
_cell.length_a   1.000
_cell.length_b   1.000
_cell.length_c   1.000
_cell.angle_alpha   90.00
_cell.angle_beta   90.00
_cell.angle_gamma   90.00
#
_symmetry.space_group_name_H-M   'P 1'
#
loop_
_entity.id
_entity.type
_entity.pdbx_description
1 polymer ?
#
loop_
_entity_poly.entity_id
_entity_poly.type
_entity_poly.pdbx_seq_one_letter_code
_entity_poly.pdbx_strand_id
1 'polypeptide(L)'
;MSEYYGEDCKSRILLMSIVIALMSFLAFLSYYYIKLESEYRTLRDTIARVSSELSKTQQSYNVLFENYVTLSKNYESLEEAYRSISKDYTDLKYEYDKLYSEYEKLNSKYSSTLKEKEKIESWYLSLRSSVNIRQGFGEEKKAFVTPNDVEVRKIVMETTGGWSDPSNWNEFWMDLEKLYNWVVNNVVYSYDSPSPVLPNICGELYWRDECYRFPNETLRQKRGDCEDQAILLASMILSYSSETCKTLVVQWVGNGVGHTAIVIQVGSGKITILDPAGRFYTSNPQGRIDSKDVKTAVEEWLTYWNKQGYSNIRIHLVFSKTLYREFLSTEEFIQWFLRSL
;
A
#
# COMPACT_ATOMS: atom_id res chain seq x y z
N MET A 1 -107.51 113.61 66.07
CA MET A 1 -106.67 112.86 67.03
C MET A 1 -106.89 111.37 66.79
N SER A 2 -106.47 110.74 65.69
CA SER A 2 -105.24 110.82 64.86
C SER A 2 -103.97 110.15 65.41
N GLU A 3 -104.08 109.11 66.25
CA GLU A 3 -102.88 108.40 66.74
C GLU A 3 -102.96 106.86 66.77
N TYR A 4 -104.09 106.21 66.48
CA TYR A 4 -104.23 104.77 66.75
C TYR A 4 -103.93 103.81 65.56
N TYR A 5 -103.69 104.32 64.34
CA TYR A 5 -103.42 103.48 63.15
C TYR A 5 -101.93 103.35 62.80
N GLY A 6 -101.03 104.01 63.54
CA GLY A 6 -99.58 104.03 63.27
C GLY A 6 -98.77 102.87 63.88
N GLU A 7 -99.33 102.15 64.86
CA GLU A 7 -98.64 101.05 65.55
C GLU A 7 -98.83 99.68 64.88
N ASP A 8 -99.98 99.40 64.27
CA ASP A 8 -100.28 98.11 63.61
C ASP A 8 -99.41 97.89 62.35
N CYS A 9 -99.11 98.97 61.60
CA CYS A 9 -98.25 98.90 60.43
C CYS A 9 -96.77 98.63 60.79
N LYS A 10 -96.26 99.23 61.87
CA LYS A 10 -94.88 99.04 62.35
C LYS A 10 -94.65 97.63 62.90
N SER A 11 -95.61 97.09 63.65
CA SER A 11 -95.56 95.73 64.20
C SER A 11 -95.53 94.66 63.10
N ARG A 12 -96.37 94.80 62.06
CA ARG A 12 -96.39 93.89 60.90
C ARG A 12 -95.09 93.92 60.07
N ILE A 13 -94.49 95.10 59.90
CA ILE A 13 -93.21 95.26 59.19
C ILE A 13 -92.05 94.63 59.98
N LEU A 14 -92.03 94.81 61.31
CA LEU A 14 -91.02 94.20 62.20
C LEU A 14 -91.15 92.66 62.22
N LEU A 15 -92.37 92.14 62.22
CA LEU A 15 -92.61 90.70 62.19
C LEU A 15 -92.20 90.09 60.84
N MET A 16 -92.49 90.77 59.72
CA MET A 16 -92.03 90.37 58.39
C MET A 16 -90.50 90.40 58.28
N SER A 17 -89.81 91.39 58.84
CA SER A 17 -88.34 91.46 58.78
C SER A 17 -87.66 90.38 59.62
N ILE A 18 -88.22 90.04 60.80
CA ILE A 18 -87.78 88.90 61.62
C ILE A 18 -88.00 87.58 60.88
N VAL A 19 -89.15 87.41 60.22
CA VAL A 19 -89.44 86.20 59.44
C VAL A 19 -88.48 86.07 58.25
N ILE A 20 -88.18 87.17 57.55
CA ILE A 20 -87.19 87.17 56.45
C ILE A 20 -85.78 86.87 56.97
N ALA A 21 -85.39 87.42 58.13
CA ALA A 21 -84.12 87.12 58.78
C ALA A 21 -84.02 85.64 59.21
N LEU A 22 -85.10 85.07 59.76
CA LEU A 22 -85.17 83.66 60.10
C LEU A 22 -85.14 82.76 58.87
N MET A 23 -85.87 83.11 57.81
CA MET A 23 -85.86 82.34 56.56
C MET A 23 -84.50 82.40 55.86
N SER A 24 -83.82 83.54 55.88
CA SER A 24 -82.46 83.67 55.33
C SER A 24 -81.42 82.91 56.16
N PHE A 25 -81.55 82.93 57.49
CA PHE A 25 -80.71 82.12 58.39
C PHE A 25 -80.95 80.61 58.20
N LEU A 26 -82.21 80.18 58.08
CA LEU A 26 -82.57 78.80 57.75
C LEU A 26 -82.05 78.39 56.36
N ALA A 27 -82.13 79.28 55.37
CA ALA A 27 -81.56 79.03 54.05
C ALA A 27 -80.03 78.92 54.09
N PHE A 28 -79.37 79.73 54.90
CA PHE A 28 -77.92 79.67 55.14
C PHE A 28 -77.51 78.36 55.84
N LEU A 29 -78.22 77.95 56.89
CA LEU A 29 -78.02 76.66 57.55
C LEU A 29 -78.27 75.49 56.60
N SER A 30 -79.34 75.57 55.80
CA SER A 30 -79.66 74.57 54.77
C SER A 30 -78.53 74.48 53.73
N TYR A 31 -78.00 75.61 53.27
CA TYR A 31 -76.86 75.65 52.37
C TYR A 31 -75.61 74.98 52.98
N TYR A 32 -75.26 75.32 54.22
CA TYR A 32 -74.12 74.69 54.91
C TYR A 32 -74.33 73.19 55.14
N TYR A 33 -75.55 72.78 55.48
CA TYR A 33 -75.90 71.37 55.63
C TYR A 33 -75.75 70.61 54.31
N ILE A 34 -76.30 71.15 53.20
CA ILE A 34 -76.20 70.54 51.87
C ILE A 34 -74.74 70.46 51.41
N LYS A 35 -73.95 71.51 51.68
CA LYS A 35 -72.52 71.54 51.35
C LYS A 35 -71.75 70.47 52.14
N LEU A 36 -71.97 70.38 53.45
CA LEU A 36 -71.31 69.39 54.30
C LEU A 36 -71.75 67.95 53.95
N GLU A 37 -73.02 67.76 53.61
CA GLU A 37 -73.54 66.47 53.13
C GLU A 37 -72.86 66.06 51.81
N SER A 38 -72.67 67.01 50.89
CA SER A 38 -71.94 66.78 49.63
C SER A 38 -70.47 66.41 49.87
N GLU A 39 -69.78 67.12 50.77
CA GLU A 39 -68.39 66.83 51.15
C GLU A 39 -68.27 65.45 51.81
N TYR A 40 -69.19 65.09 52.70
CA TYR A 40 -69.23 63.77 53.34
C TYR A 40 -69.49 62.65 52.34
N ARG A 41 -70.42 62.84 51.38
CA ARG A 41 -70.65 61.89 50.29
C ARG A 41 -69.39 61.71 49.45
N THR A 42 -68.73 62.81 49.08
CA THR A 42 -67.47 62.78 48.31
C THR A 42 -66.36 62.03 49.05
N LEU A 43 -66.22 62.27 50.37
CA LEU A 43 -65.25 61.58 51.20
C LEU A 43 -65.56 60.08 51.33
N ARG A 44 -66.83 59.72 51.53
CA ARG A 44 -67.29 58.32 51.57
C ARG A 44 -66.98 57.60 50.26
N ASP A 45 -67.27 58.23 49.12
CA ASP A 45 -67.00 57.66 47.79
C ASP A 45 -65.49 57.50 47.56
N THR A 46 -64.69 58.45 48.03
CA THR A 46 -63.23 58.38 47.98
C THR A 46 -62.68 57.23 48.83
N ILE A 47 -63.17 57.06 50.06
CA ILE A 47 -62.80 55.94 50.94
C ILE A 47 -63.17 54.61 50.28
N ALA A 48 -64.37 54.50 49.71
CA ALA A 48 -64.81 53.29 49.01
C ALA A 48 -63.91 52.97 47.81
N ARG A 49 -63.53 53.99 47.02
CA ARG A 49 -62.63 53.84 45.87
C ARG A 49 -61.23 53.40 46.31
N VAL A 50 -60.64 54.07 47.30
CA VAL A 50 -59.30 53.74 47.81
C VAL A 50 -59.29 52.34 48.41
N SER A 51 -60.34 51.94 49.13
CA SER A 51 -60.47 50.57 49.65
C SER A 51 -60.54 49.53 48.52
N SER A 52 -61.24 49.85 47.43
CA SER A 52 -61.29 48.98 46.24
C SER A 52 -59.94 48.87 45.54
N GLU A 53 -59.23 49.99 45.38
CA GLU A 53 -57.88 50.02 44.82
C GLU A 53 -56.90 49.21 45.67
N LEU A 54 -56.92 49.41 47.00
CA LEU A 54 -56.10 48.64 47.94
C LEU A 54 -56.35 47.14 47.81
N SER A 55 -57.62 46.72 47.71
CA SER A 55 -57.97 45.31 47.53
C SER A 55 -57.45 44.75 46.21
N LYS A 56 -57.50 45.51 45.11
CA LYS A 56 -56.96 45.10 43.81
C LYS A 56 -55.44 44.98 43.86
N THR A 57 -54.76 45.94 44.45
CA THR A 57 -53.30 45.92 44.64
C THR A 57 -52.88 44.72 45.49
N GLN A 58 -53.60 44.40 46.57
CA GLN A 58 -53.33 43.22 47.39
C GLN A 58 -53.46 41.92 46.58
N GLN A 59 -54.50 41.81 45.75
CA GLN A 59 -54.67 40.64 44.87
C GLN A 59 -53.53 40.53 43.85
N SER A 60 -53.16 41.64 43.20
CA SER A 60 -52.02 41.66 42.27
C SER A 60 -50.71 41.28 42.95
N TYR A 61 -50.48 41.74 44.19
CA TYR A 61 -49.32 41.37 44.98
C TYR A 61 -49.29 39.86 45.27
N ASN A 62 -50.41 39.28 45.70
CA ASN A 62 -50.48 37.84 46.00
C ASN A 62 -50.17 37.00 44.76
N VAL A 63 -50.75 37.36 43.60
CA VAL A 63 -50.47 36.68 42.33
C VAL A 63 -49.00 36.81 41.93
N LEU A 64 -48.41 38.00 42.08
CA LEU A 64 -46.99 38.21 41.78
C LEU A 64 -46.09 37.38 42.71
N PHE A 65 -46.44 37.29 43.99
CA PHE A 65 -45.71 36.48 44.96
C PHE A 65 -45.78 34.98 44.64
N GLU A 66 -46.95 34.46 44.28
CA GLU A 66 -47.12 33.06 43.85
C GLU A 66 -46.32 32.75 42.56
N ASN A 67 -46.32 33.68 41.60
CA ASN A 67 -45.52 33.57 40.39
C ASN A 67 -44.02 33.57 40.70
N TYR A 68 -43.57 34.41 41.63
CA TYR A 68 -42.17 34.44 42.08
C TYR A 68 -41.76 33.11 42.72
N VAL A 69 -42.58 32.57 43.63
CA VAL A 69 -42.32 31.26 44.27
C VAL A 69 -42.23 30.14 43.21
N THR A 70 -43.14 30.14 42.24
CA THR A 70 -43.13 29.16 41.14
C THR A 70 -41.87 29.29 40.29
N LEU A 71 -41.49 30.52 39.92
CA LEU A 71 -40.29 30.79 39.14
C LEU A 71 -39.02 30.34 39.88
N SER A 72 -38.94 30.57 41.20
CA SER A 72 -37.82 30.13 42.03
C SER A 72 -37.64 28.61 42.00
N LYS A 73 -38.74 27.85 42.15
CA LYS A 73 -38.69 26.38 42.07
C LYS A 73 -38.28 25.87 40.70
N ASN A 74 -38.76 26.52 39.64
CA ASN A 74 -38.38 26.17 38.27
C ASN A 74 -36.90 26.45 38.02
N TYR A 75 -36.36 27.54 38.58
CA TYR A 75 -34.94 27.87 38.50
C TYR A 75 -34.08 26.82 39.20
N GLU A 76 -34.44 26.43 40.42
CA GLU A 76 -33.74 25.36 41.16
C GLU A 76 -33.73 24.04 40.38
N SER A 77 -34.88 23.64 39.83
CA SER A 77 -35.00 22.42 39.02
C SER A 77 -34.14 22.48 37.75
N LEU A 78 -34.08 23.65 37.10
CA LEU A 78 -33.24 23.86 35.92
C LEU A 78 -31.75 23.82 36.28
N GLU A 79 -31.36 24.38 37.42
CA GLU A 79 -29.99 24.35 37.91
C GLU A 79 -29.52 22.91 38.19
N GLU A 80 -30.36 22.09 38.82
CA GLU A 80 -30.08 20.68 39.05
C GLU A 80 -29.93 19.89 37.75
N ALA A 81 -30.85 20.10 36.79
CA ALA A 81 -30.77 19.48 35.48
C ALA A 81 -29.49 19.87 34.73
N TYR A 82 -29.10 21.15 34.79
CA TYR A 82 -27.86 21.63 34.21
C TYR A 82 -26.62 20.95 34.82
N ARG A 83 -26.59 20.83 36.16
CA ARG A 83 -25.49 20.15 36.86
C ARG A 83 -25.39 18.68 36.46
N SER A 84 -26.52 17.98 36.32
CA SER A 84 -26.55 16.58 35.85
C SER A 84 -25.98 16.46 34.45
N ILE A 85 -26.48 17.24 33.50
CA ILE A 85 -26.03 17.21 32.10
C ILE A 85 -24.54 17.56 32.00
N SER A 86 -24.07 18.53 32.78
CA SER A 86 -22.66 18.92 32.80
C SER A 86 -21.75 17.78 33.29
N LYS A 87 -22.23 16.99 34.25
CA LYS A 87 -21.51 15.79 34.72
C LYS A 87 -21.49 14.71 33.66
N ASP A 88 -22.66 14.38 33.10
CA ASP A 88 -22.78 13.35 32.06
C ASP A 88 -21.93 13.68 30.84
N TYR A 89 -21.86 14.96 30.46
CA TYR A 89 -20.97 15.44 29.39
C TYR A 89 -19.50 15.19 29.72
N THR A 90 -19.08 15.46 30.95
CA THR A 90 -17.69 15.27 31.38
C THR A 90 -17.31 13.79 31.37
N ASP A 91 -18.20 12.94 31.88
CA ASP A 91 -18.00 11.49 31.90
C ASP A 91 -17.94 10.91 30.47
N LEU A 92 -18.85 11.35 29.59
CA LEU A 92 -18.84 10.95 28.19
C LEU A 92 -17.57 11.42 27.46
N LYS A 93 -17.11 12.64 27.73
CA LYS A 93 -15.88 13.17 27.15
C LYS A 93 -14.66 12.35 27.56
N TYR A 94 -14.60 11.96 28.84
CA TYR A 94 -13.54 11.09 29.35
C TYR A 94 -13.53 9.71 28.67
N GLU A 95 -14.70 9.06 28.55
CA GLU A 95 -14.82 7.76 27.86
C GLU A 95 -14.46 7.86 26.38
N TYR A 96 -14.86 8.95 25.71
CA TYR A 96 -14.46 9.22 24.32
C TYR A 96 -12.94 9.33 24.18
N ASP A 97 -12.27 10.10 25.03
CA ASP A 97 -10.82 10.30 24.95
C ASP A 97 -10.06 8.98 25.20
N LYS A 98 -10.58 8.13 26.10
CA LYS A 98 -10.05 6.79 26.35
C LYS A 98 -10.21 5.88 25.13
N LEU A 99 -11.41 5.80 24.55
CA LEU A 99 -11.67 4.99 23.35
C LEU A 99 -10.82 5.45 22.18
N TYR A 100 -10.66 6.76 22.00
CA TYR A 100 -9.82 7.33 20.96
C TYR A 100 -8.34 6.92 21.14
N SER A 101 -7.82 6.93 22.36
CA SER A 101 -6.46 6.43 22.64
C SER A 101 -6.29 4.94 22.33
N GLU A 102 -7.29 4.11 22.64
CA GLU A 102 -7.26 2.68 22.31
C GLU A 102 -7.31 2.45 20.79
N TYR A 103 -8.13 3.22 20.08
CA TYR A 103 -8.18 3.20 18.62
C TYR A 103 -6.82 3.53 17.98
N GLU A 104 -6.15 4.59 18.43
CA GLU A 104 -4.84 4.99 17.91
C GLU A 104 -3.77 3.90 18.12
N LYS A 105 -3.78 3.24 19.29
CA LYS A 105 -2.89 2.09 19.56
C LYS A 105 -3.18 0.91 18.64
N LEU A 106 -4.46 0.59 18.43
CA LEU A 106 -4.86 -0.50 17.54
C LEU A 106 -4.48 -0.20 16.09
N ASN A 107 -4.71 1.03 15.62
CA ASN A 107 -4.37 1.47 14.28
C ASN A 107 -2.86 1.41 14.02
N SER A 108 -2.06 1.80 15.01
CA SER A 108 -0.60 1.69 14.97
C SER A 108 -0.15 0.23 14.86
N LYS A 109 -0.75 -0.66 15.66
CA LYS A 109 -0.46 -2.10 15.61
C LYS A 109 -0.84 -2.71 14.26
N TYR A 110 -2.03 -2.39 13.74
CA TYR A 110 -2.49 -2.83 12.42
C TYR A 110 -1.52 -2.42 11.31
N SER A 111 -1.09 -1.15 11.32
CA SER A 111 -0.14 -0.62 10.34
C SER A 111 1.23 -1.31 10.42
N SER A 112 1.70 -1.65 11.62
CA SER A 112 2.95 -2.41 11.80
C SER A 112 2.83 -3.83 11.26
N THR A 113 1.74 -4.53 11.59
CA THR A 113 1.47 -5.89 11.10
C THR A 113 1.37 -5.93 9.57
N LEU A 114 0.75 -4.91 8.95
CA LEU A 114 0.63 -4.83 7.50
C LEU A 114 2.02 -4.74 6.84
N LYS A 115 2.92 -3.90 7.37
CA LYS A 115 4.29 -3.79 6.87
C LYS A 115 5.09 -5.08 7.04
N GLU A 116 4.93 -5.78 8.15
CA GLU A 116 5.56 -7.09 8.38
C GLU A 116 5.06 -8.13 7.37
N LYS A 117 3.75 -8.16 7.11
CA LYS A 117 3.14 -9.02 6.09
C LYS A 117 3.75 -8.75 4.70
N GLU A 118 3.77 -7.49 4.26
CA GLU A 118 4.33 -7.11 2.96
C GLU A 118 5.81 -7.50 2.83
N LYS A 119 6.59 -7.32 3.91
CA LYS A 119 7.99 -7.75 3.96
C LYS A 119 8.13 -9.27 3.80
N ILE A 120 7.30 -10.06 4.47
CA ILE A 120 7.31 -11.53 4.37
C ILE A 120 6.89 -11.98 2.96
N GLU A 121 5.86 -11.37 2.38
CA GLU A 121 5.40 -11.68 1.02
C GLU A 121 6.51 -11.39 -0.01
N SER A 122 7.14 -10.22 0.07
CA SER A 122 8.26 -9.85 -0.80
C SER A 122 9.44 -10.81 -0.64
N TRP A 123 9.81 -11.13 0.60
CA TRP A 123 10.88 -12.09 0.90
C TRP A 123 10.55 -13.49 0.35
N TYR A 124 9.33 -13.99 0.53
CA TYR A 124 8.90 -15.29 0.02
C TYR A 124 8.96 -15.34 -1.51
N LEU A 125 8.49 -14.31 -2.20
CA LEU A 125 8.56 -14.23 -3.66
C LEU A 125 10.01 -14.24 -4.15
N SER A 126 10.90 -13.51 -3.48
CA SER A 126 12.34 -13.50 -3.78
C SER A 126 12.98 -14.88 -3.53
N LEU A 127 12.66 -15.52 -2.40
CA LEU A 127 13.13 -16.86 -2.06
C LEU A 127 12.67 -17.87 -3.12
N ARG A 128 11.38 -17.88 -3.46
CA ARG A 128 10.80 -18.75 -4.49
C ARG A 128 11.48 -18.54 -5.84
N SER A 129 11.67 -17.29 -6.26
CA SER A 129 12.36 -16.98 -7.51
C SER A 129 13.80 -17.50 -7.50
N SER A 130 14.51 -17.34 -6.39
CA SER A 130 15.90 -17.78 -6.22
C SER A 130 16.04 -19.29 -6.19
N VAL A 131 15.03 -20.02 -5.70
CA VAL A 131 14.98 -21.49 -5.75
C VAL A 131 14.60 -21.98 -7.13
N ASN A 132 13.59 -21.38 -7.76
CA ASN A 132 13.07 -21.84 -9.05
C ASN A 132 14.08 -21.69 -10.17
N ILE A 133 14.79 -20.56 -10.24
CA ILE A 133 15.78 -20.32 -11.30
C ILE A 133 16.85 -21.43 -11.33
N ARG A 134 17.20 -21.99 -10.16
CA ARG A 134 18.19 -23.06 -10.01
C ARG A 134 17.70 -24.42 -10.51
N GLN A 135 16.39 -24.61 -10.65
CA GLN A 135 15.84 -25.80 -11.30
C GLN A 135 16.01 -25.73 -12.83
N GLY A 136 16.35 -24.55 -13.37
CA GLY A 136 16.58 -24.37 -14.80
C GLY A 136 15.36 -24.68 -15.65
N PHE A 137 14.13 -24.36 -15.22
CA PHE A 137 12.94 -24.67 -16.01
C PHE A 137 12.65 -23.63 -17.09
N GLY A 138 12.37 -24.11 -18.31
CA GLY A 138 11.90 -23.26 -19.41
C GLY A 138 12.82 -22.06 -19.71
N GLU A 139 12.19 -20.92 -19.99
CA GLU A 139 12.81 -19.65 -20.36
C GLU A 139 13.78 -19.08 -19.29
N GLU A 140 13.71 -19.54 -18.03
CA GLU A 140 14.59 -19.09 -16.95
C GLU A 140 16.06 -19.44 -17.24
N LYS A 141 16.31 -20.50 -18.01
CA LYS A 141 17.67 -20.90 -18.45
C LYS A 141 18.44 -19.77 -19.16
N LYS A 142 17.73 -18.88 -19.87
CA LYS A 142 18.34 -17.75 -20.58
C LYS A 142 19.09 -16.80 -19.66
N ALA A 143 18.68 -16.70 -18.40
CA ALA A 143 19.29 -15.81 -17.40
C ALA A 143 20.74 -16.21 -17.05
N PHE A 144 21.10 -17.48 -17.23
CA PHE A 144 22.42 -17.99 -16.89
C PHE A 144 23.50 -17.64 -17.93
N VAL A 145 23.12 -17.22 -19.14
CA VAL A 145 24.07 -16.78 -20.16
C VAL A 145 24.47 -15.33 -19.91
N THR A 146 25.56 -15.10 -19.19
CA THR A 146 25.98 -13.78 -18.66
C THR A 146 27.34 -13.31 -19.20
N PRO A 147 27.48 -13.02 -20.51
CA PRO A 147 28.77 -12.64 -21.11
C PRO A 147 29.35 -11.31 -20.59
N ASN A 148 28.51 -10.44 -20.02
CA ASN A 148 28.94 -9.14 -19.49
C ASN A 148 29.32 -9.17 -18.01
N ASP A 149 29.31 -10.34 -17.37
CA ASP A 149 29.79 -10.50 -15.99
C ASP A 149 31.28 -10.11 -15.89
N VAL A 150 31.65 -9.42 -14.82
CA VAL A 150 32.99 -8.86 -14.64
C VAL A 150 34.05 -9.97 -14.52
N GLU A 151 33.74 -11.07 -13.83
CA GLU A 151 34.67 -12.19 -13.64
C GLU A 151 34.83 -12.98 -14.95
N VAL A 152 33.74 -13.18 -15.70
CA VAL A 152 33.79 -13.80 -17.04
C VAL A 152 34.70 -13.00 -17.96
N ARG A 153 34.49 -11.68 -18.10
CA ARG A 153 35.32 -10.82 -18.95
C ARG A 153 36.79 -10.84 -18.55
N LYS A 154 37.06 -10.85 -17.25
CA LYS A 154 38.42 -10.93 -16.72
C LYS A 154 39.11 -12.23 -17.16
N ILE A 155 38.49 -13.38 -16.95
CA ILE A 155 39.07 -14.68 -17.32
C ILE A 155 39.24 -14.81 -18.84
N VAL A 156 38.29 -14.31 -19.62
CA VAL A 156 38.41 -14.27 -21.09
C VAL A 156 39.64 -13.46 -21.50
N MET A 157 39.79 -12.23 -20.98
CA MET A 157 40.92 -11.37 -21.30
C MET A 157 42.26 -11.99 -20.86
N GLU A 158 42.33 -12.59 -19.66
CA GLU A 158 43.53 -13.28 -19.15
C GLU A 158 43.89 -14.52 -19.99
N THR A 159 42.89 -15.20 -20.57
CA THR A 159 43.09 -16.44 -21.33
C THR A 159 43.48 -16.17 -22.78
N THR A 160 42.87 -15.17 -23.43
CA THR A 160 43.06 -14.93 -24.87
C THR A 160 43.93 -13.71 -25.17
N GLY A 161 43.94 -12.71 -24.30
CA GLY A 161 44.50 -11.38 -24.58
C GLY A 161 43.51 -10.44 -25.30
N GLY A 162 42.27 -10.89 -25.52
CA GLY A 162 41.28 -10.20 -26.35
C GLY A 162 41.37 -10.60 -27.83
N TRP A 163 40.37 -10.23 -28.62
CA TRP A 163 40.36 -10.51 -30.06
C TRP A 163 41.04 -9.35 -30.80
N SER A 164 42.30 -9.56 -31.20
CA SER A 164 43.17 -8.51 -31.74
C SER A 164 42.75 -8.06 -33.13
N ASP A 165 42.33 -9.01 -33.98
CA ASP A 165 41.77 -8.75 -35.31
C ASP A 165 40.49 -9.59 -35.54
N PRO A 166 39.29 -8.96 -35.50
CA PRO A 166 38.01 -9.62 -35.78
C PRO A 166 37.88 -10.27 -37.17
N SER A 167 38.78 -9.96 -38.10
CA SER A 167 38.82 -10.57 -39.44
C SER A 167 39.68 -11.84 -39.48
N ASN A 168 40.48 -12.08 -38.45
CA ASN A 168 41.39 -13.22 -38.37
C ASN A 168 40.71 -14.44 -37.75
N TRP A 169 40.13 -15.28 -38.62
CA TRP A 169 39.50 -16.53 -38.19
C TRP A 169 40.48 -17.55 -37.59
N ASN A 170 41.77 -17.50 -37.94
CA ASN A 170 42.75 -18.41 -37.34
C ASN A 170 43.00 -18.06 -35.86
N GLU A 171 43.10 -16.76 -35.53
CA GLU A 171 43.16 -16.28 -34.15
C GLU A 171 41.90 -16.70 -33.38
N PHE A 172 40.73 -16.48 -33.97
CA PHE A 172 39.45 -16.89 -33.39
C PHE A 172 39.44 -18.37 -33.01
N TRP A 173 39.83 -19.27 -33.91
CA TRP A 173 39.86 -20.72 -33.63
C TRP A 173 40.88 -21.11 -32.57
N MET A 174 42.06 -20.50 -32.60
CA MET A 174 43.08 -20.73 -31.58
C MET A 174 42.63 -20.27 -30.19
N ASP A 175 41.94 -19.14 -30.11
CA ASP A 175 41.46 -18.60 -28.84
C ASP A 175 40.22 -19.34 -28.32
N LEU A 176 39.33 -19.80 -29.21
CA LEU A 176 38.27 -20.74 -28.83
C LEU A 176 38.83 -22.01 -28.20
N GLU A 177 39.91 -22.55 -28.77
CA GLU A 177 40.60 -23.72 -28.21
C GLU A 177 41.20 -23.43 -26.82
N LYS A 178 41.77 -22.23 -26.61
CA LYS A 178 42.23 -21.80 -25.27
C LYS A 178 41.07 -21.72 -24.28
N LEU A 179 39.94 -21.11 -24.64
CA LEU A 179 38.78 -20.98 -23.76
C LEU A 179 38.17 -22.35 -23.43
N TYR A 180 38.02 -23.22 -24.43
CA TYR A 180 37.57 -24.61 -24.25
C TYR A 180 38.48 -25.37 -23.28
N ASN A 181 39.78 -25.36 -23.54
CA ASN A 181 40.76 -26.04 -22.69
C ASN A 181 40.82 -25.43 -21.29
N TRP A 182 40.61 -24.12 -21.15
CA TRP A 182 40.53 -23.49 -19.84
C TRP A 182 39.40 -24.10 -19.01
N VAL A 183 38.18 -24.22 -19.57
CA VAL A 183 37.04 -24.83 -18.87
C VAL A 183 37.33 -26.29 -18.52
N VAL A 184 37.77 -27.10 -19.49
CA VAL A 184 38.05 -28.54 -19.29
C VAL A 184 39.11 -28.78 -18.21
N ASN A 185 40.12 -27.91 -18.11
CA ASN A 185 41.24 -28.09 -17.18
C ASN A 185 41.02 -27.43 -15.80
N ASN A 186 40.12 -26.45 -15.70
CA ASN A 186 39.93 -25.68 -14.47
C ASN A 186 38.59 -25.93 -13.77
N VAL A 187 37.61 -26.56 -14.44
CA VAL A 187 36.31 -26.87 -13.83
C VAL A 187 36.21 -28.37 -13.59
N VAL A 188 36.20 -28.76 -12.31
CA VAL A 188 36.03 -30.15 -11.91
C VAL A 188 34.55 -30.52 -12.00
N TYR A 189 34.25 -31.62 -12.70
CA TYR A 189 32.89 -32.12 -12.81
C TYR A 189 32.35 -32.51 -11.42
N SER A 190 31.16 -32.00 -11.07
CA SER A 190 30.48 -32.25 -9.80
C SER A 190 28.99 -32.39 -10.09
N TYR A 191 28.37 -33.52 -9.69
CA TYR A 191 26.95 -33.74 -9.93
C TYR A 191 26.06 -32.86 -9.05
N ASP A 192 24.94 -32.44 -9.62
CA ASP A 192 23.85 -31.77 -8.91
C ASP A 192 23.18 -32.63 -7.83
N SER A 193 22.78 -31.98 -6.74
CA SER A 193 21.80 -32.48 -5.78
C SER A 193 20.80 -31.35 -5.46
N PRO A 194 19.52 -31.46 -5.88
CA PRO A 194 18.64 -30.30 -6.08
C PRO A 194 18.06 -29.67 -4.80
N SER A 195 18.68 -29.84 -3.63
CA SER A 195 18.08 -29.49 -2.34
C SER A 195 18.60 -28.15 -1.78
N PRO A 196 17.83 -27.05 -1.92
CA PRO A 196 18.12 -25.84 -1.15
C PRO A 196 17.96 -26.14 0.34
N VAL A 197 18.68 -25.40 1.18
CA VAL A 197 18.31 -25.34 2.59
C VAL A 197 17.46 -24.12 2.81
N LEU A 198 16.18 -24.37 3.07
CA LEU A 198 15.21 -23.31 3.28
C LEU A 198 15.57 -22.52 4.55
N PRO A 199 15.73 -21.19 4.44
CA PRO A 199 16.00 -20.35 5.60
C PRO A 199 14.79 -20.17 6.50
N ASN A 200 15.05 -19.66 7.71
CA ASN A 200 14.02 -19.06 8.55
C ASN A 200 13.38 -17.86 7.83
N ILE A 201 12.19 -17.44 8.28
CA ILE A 201 11.48 -16.27 7.75
C ILE A 201 12.41 -15.04 7.72
N CYS A 202 12.49 -14.37 6.57
CA CYS A 202 13.39 -13.26 6.31
C CYS A 202 14.91 -13.59 6.42
N GLY A 203 15.30 -14.86 6.38
CA GLY A 203 16.69 -15.30 6.36
C GLY A 203 17.26 -15.48 4.95
N GLU A 204 18.55 -15.80 4.88
CA GLU A 204 19.30 -15.99 3.64
C GLU A 204 19.28 -17.43 3.14
N LEU A 205 19.02 -17.61 1.84
CA LEU A 205 19.03 -18.91 1.19
C LEU A 205 20.47 -19.42 1.04
N TYR A 206 20.70 -20.69 1.39
CA TYR A 206 21.94 -21.39 1.12
C TYR A 206 21.67 -22.77 0.52
N TRP A 207 22.67 -23.32 -0.17
CA TRP A 207 22.57 -24.58 -0.90
C TRP A 207 23.54 -25.58 -0.29
N ARG A 208 23.11 -26.84 -0.12
CA ARG A 208 23.96 -27.90 0.45
C ARG A 208 24.86 -28.53 -0.61
N ASP A 209 24.33 -28.88 -1.79
CA ASP A 209 25.03 -29.42 -2.97
C ASP A 209 24.22 -29.10 -4.27
N GLU A 210 24.73 -29.34 -5.50
CA GLU A 210 24.62 -28.46 -6.71
C GLU A 210 23.27 -28.40 -7.51
N CYS A 211 23.13 -27.32 -8.28
CA CYS A 211 22.02 -26.90 -9.15
C CYS A 211 22.57 -25.92 -10.23
N TYR A 212 21.81 -25.58 -11.28
CA TYR A 212 22.23 -24.62 -12.34
C TYR A 212 23.00 -23.41 -11.77
N ARG A 213 24.22 -23.20 -12.23
CA ARG A 213 25.12 -22.13 -11.78
C ARG A 213 25.26 -21.01 -12.78
N PHE A 214 25.44 -19.81 -12.26
CA PHE A 214 25.92 -18.71 -13.07
C PHE A 214 27.41 -18.90 -13.37
N PRO A 215 27.90 -18.44 -14.53
CA PRO A 215 29.31 -18.49 -14.90
C PRO A 215 30.26 -18.03 -13.80
N ASN A 216 29.96 -16.93 -13.10
CA ASN A 216 30.79 -16.41 -12.01
C ASN A 216 30.85 -17.33 -10.77
N GLU A 217 29.82 -18.15 -10.53
CA GLU A 217 29.84 -19.16 -9.47
C GLU A 217 30.72 -20.34 -9.88
N THR A 218 30.56 -20.84 -11.11
CA THR A 218 31.41 -21.88 -11.69
C THR A 218 32.88 -21.46 -11.69
N LEU A 219 33.20 -20.20 -12.02
CA LEU A 219 34.56 -19.65 -11.97
C LEU A 219 35.14 -19.63 -10.55
N ARG A 220 34.38 -19.13 -9.56
CA ARG A 220 34.86 -19.02 -8.17
C ARG A 220 35.05 -20.37 -7.51
N GLN A 221 34.14 -21.30 -7.77
CA GLN A 221 34.16 -22.63 -7.14
C GLN A 221 35.02 -23.64 -7.91
N LYS A 222 35.32 -23.36 -9.18
CA LYS A 222 36.05 -24.27 -10.09
C LYS A 222 35.38 -25.64 -10.21
N ARG A 223 34.04 -25.66 -10.15
CA ARG A 223 33.20 -26.86 -10.15
C ARG A 223 31.87 -26.61 -10.85
N GLY A 224 31.36 -27.64 -11.51
CA GLY A 224 30.06 -27.66 -12.16
C GLY A 224 29.95 -28.83 -13.14
N ASP A 225 28.72 -29.26 -13.43
CA ASP A 225 28.43 -30.38 -14.33
C ASP A 225 28.31 -29.92 -15.81
N CYS A 226 27.48 -30.60 -16.60
CA CYS A 226 27.44 -30.39 -18.04
C CYS A 226 26.87 -29.02 -18.44
N GLU A 227 25.77 -28.58 -17.82
CA GLU A 227 25.18 -27.28 -18.11
C GLU A 227 26.05 -26.14 -17.60
N ASP A 228 26.65 -26.27 -16.42
CA ASP A 228 27.47 -25.21 -15.84
C ASP A 228 28.69 -24.92 -16.72
N GLN A 229 29.36 -25.99 -17.16
CA GLN A 229 30.51 -25.87 -18.06
C GLN A 229 30.10 -25.32 -19.43
N ALA A 230 28.97 -25.76 -19.98
CA ALA A 230 28.46 -25.26 -21.25
C ALA A 230 28.04 -23.78 -21.18
N ILE A 231 27.33 -23.38 -20.12
CA ILE A 231 26.88 -22.01 -19.88
C ILE A 231 28.06 -21.07 -19.66
N LEU A 232 29.06 -21.51 -18.88
CA LEU A 232 30.31 -20.77 -18.70
C LEU A 232 31.03 -20.58 -20.04
N LEU A 233 31.24 -21.66 -20.81
CA LEU A 233 31.91 -21.56 -22.10
C LEU A 233 31.13 -20.68 -23.09
N ALA A 234 29.80 -20.80 -23.15
CA ALA A 234 28.96 -19.94 -23.97
C ALA A 234 29.14 -18.46 -23.61
N SER A 235 29.13 -18.15 -22.32
CA SER A 235 29.29 -16.78 -21.81
C SER A 235 30.70 -16.24 -22.09
N MET A 236 31.74 -17.07 -21.98
CA MET A 236 33.11 -16.71 -22.32
C MET A 236 33.27 -16.38 -23.82
N ILE A 237 32.67 -17.19 -24.70
CA ILE A 237 32.76 -16.98 -26.15
C ILE A 237 31.96 -15.76 -26.60
N LEU A 238 30.77 -15.57 -26.03
CA LEU A 238 29.97 -14.37 -26.27
C LEU A 238 30.68 -13.12 -25.75
N SER A 239 31.34 -13.18 -24.59
CA SER A 239 32.20 -12.11 -24.09
C SER A 239 33.36 -11.82 -25.02
N TYR A 240 34.07 -12.86 -25.49
CA TYR A 240 35.23 -12.74 -26.36
C TYR A 240 34.88 -12.09 -27.71
N SER A 241 33.76 -12.50 -28.30
CA SER A 241 33.29 -12.01 -29.60
C SER A 241 32.43 -10.74 -29.51
N SER A 242 32.29 -10.12 -28.34
CA SER A 242 31.37 -8.97 -28.14
C SER A 242 29.94 -9.26 -28.63
N GLU A 243 29.42 -10.45 -28.31
CA GLU A 243 28.09 -10.97 -28.70
C GLU A 243 27.86 -11.10 -30.22
N THR A 244 28.91 -11.03 -31.06
CA THR A 244 28.79 -11.21 -32.53
C THR A 244 28.75 -12.68 -32.96
N CYS A 245 29.36 -13.57 -32.17
CA CYS A 245 29.33 -15.01 -32.40
C CYS A 245 27.98 -15.59 -31.96
N LYS A 246 27.23 -16.18 -32.89
CA LYS A 246 25.96 -16.85 -32.59
C LYS A 246 26.21 -18.17 -31.85
N THR A 247 26.29 -18.08 -30.53
CA THR A 247 26.49 -19.22 -29.63
C THR A 247 25.20 -19.58 -28.91
N LEU A 248 24.80 -20.84 -28.98
CA LEU A 248 23.66 -21.41 -28.27
C LEU A 248 24.15 -22.53 -27.35
N VAL A 249 23.55 -22.66 -26.18
CA VAL A 249 23.63 -23.89 -25.38
C VAL A 249 22.69 -24.91 -26.01
N VAL A 250 23.14 -26.15 -26.18
CA VAL A 250 22.39 -27.25 -26.80
C VAL A 250 22.34 -28.45 -25.87
N GLN A 251 21.18 -29.09 -25.78
CA GLN A 251 20.97 -30.26 -24.95
C GLN A 251 20.42 -31.42 -25.79
N TRP A 252 21.03 -32.60 -25.62
CA TRP A 252 20.39 -33.85 -26.04
C TRP A 252 19.74 -34.54 -24.84
N VAL A 253 18.68 -35.30 -25.10
CA VAL A 253 18.01 -36.16 -24.10
C VAL A 253 17.82 -37.57 -24.64
N GLY A 254 17.88 -38.57 -23.76
CA GLY A 254 17.59 -39.97 -24.05
C GLY A 254 17.45 -40.80 -22.77
N ASN A 255 16.45 -41.69 -22.74
CA ASN A 255 16.17 -42.59 -21.60
C ASN A 255 16.13 -41.91 -20.21
N GLY A 256 15.60 -40.69 -20.13
CA GLY A 256 15.47 -39.93 -18.87
C GLY A 256 16.75 -39.21 -18.41
N VAL A 257 17.83 -39.27 -19.20
CA VAL A 257 19.06 -38.51 -18.98
C VAL A 257 19.20 -37.46 -20.07
N GLY A 258 19.83 -36.33 -19.74
CA GLY A 258 20.24 -35.33 -20.73
C GLY A 258 21.69 -34.95 -20.53
N HIS A 259 22.27 -34.30 -21.54
CA HIS A 259 23.61 -33.75 -21.48
C HIS A 259 23.67 -32.45 -22.27
N THR A 260 24.49 -31.52 -21.79
CA THR A 260 24.54 -30.15 -22.29
C THR A 260 25.92 -29.83 -22.86
N ALA A 261 25.92 -29.15 -24.01
CA ALA A 261 27.09 -28.62 -24.68
C ALA A 261 26.75 -27.24 -25.29
N ILE A 262 27.65 -26.68 -26.09
CA ILE A 262 27.35 -25.48 -26.88
C ILE A 262 27.47 -25.76 -28.37
N VAL A 263 26.71 -25.00 -29.15
CA VAL A 263 26.78 -24.95 -30.61
C VAL A 263 27.02 -23.51 -31.05
N ILE A 264 28.02 -23.35 -31.90
CA ILE A 264 28.41 -22.07 -32.50
C ILE A 264 28.02 -22.14 -33.98
N GLN A 265 27.24 -21.16 -34.44
CA GLN A 265 26.94 -21.03 -35.86
C GLN A 265 28.07 -20.30 -36.59
N VAL A 266 28.59 -20.93 -37.65
CA VAL A 266 29.71 -20.42 -38.44
C VAL A 266 29.29 -20.31 -39.90
N GLY A 267 28.79 -19.14 -40.30
CA GLY A 267 28.28 -18.92 -41.65
C GLY A 267 27.02 -19.73 -41.98
N SER A 268 26.74 -19.91 -43.27
CA SER A 268 25.53 -20.57 -43.75
C SER A 268 25.60 -22.09 -43.59
N GLY A 269 24.82 -22.65 -42.66
CA GLY A 269 24.59 -24.09 -42.53
C GLY A 269 25.71 -24.90 -41.87
N LYS A 270 26.78 -24.24 -41.39
CA LYS A 270 27.84 -24.90 -40.61
C LYS A 270 27.77 -24.54 -39.13
N ILE A 271 28.17 -25.50 -38.30
CA ILE A 271 28.27 -25.34 -36.86
C ILE A 271 29.58 -25.89 -36.33
N THR A 272 29.93 -25.46 -35.12
CA THR A 272 30.92 -26.09 -34.26
C THR A 272 30.24 -26.46 -32.95
N ILE A 273 30.30 -27.72 -32.54
CA ILE A 273 29.84 -28.15 -31.22
C ILE A 273 31.06 -28.21 -30.30
N LEU A 274 30.99 -27.58 -29.13
CA LEU A 274 32.01 -27.68 -28.07
C LEU A 274 31.35 -28.24 -26.81
N ASP A 275 31.87 -29.36 -26.33
CA ASP A 275 31.35 -30.12 -25.20
C ASP A 275 32.46 -30.31 -24.16
N PRO A 276 32.64 -29.36 -23.22
CA PRO A 276 33.72 -29.43 -22.24
C PRO A 276 33.55 -30.61 -21.28
N ALA A 277 32.34 -30.84 -20.77
CA ALA A 277 32.05 -31.93 -19.85
C ALA A 277 32.24 -33.32 -20.50
N GLY A 278 31.84 -33.44 -21.76
CA GLY A 278 32.05 -34.64 -22.59
C GLY A 278 33.45 -34.78 -23.14
N ARG A 279 34.31 -33.75 -23.05
CA ARG A 279 35.61 -33.66 -23.73
C ARG A 279 35.53 -33.91 -25.24
N PHE A 280 34.47 -33.39 -25.87
CA PHE A 280 34.25 -33.46 -27.31
C PHE A 280 34.26 -32.06 -27.93
N TYR A 281 34.73 -31.96 -29.17
CA TYR A 281 34.52 -30.79 -30.00
C TYR A 281 34.50 -31.17 -31.48
N THR A 282 33.79 -30.41 -32.30
CA THR A 282 33.86 -30.53 -33.76
C THR A 282 35.28 -30.19 -34.21
N SER A 283 35.93 -31.14 -34.89
CA SER A 283 37.32 -31.00 -35.30
C SER A 283 37.52 -31.25 -36.79
N ASN A 284 38.55 -30.62 -37.34
CA ASN A 284 39.09 -30.98 -38.66
C ASN A 284 39.89 -32.30 -38.60
N PRO A 285 40.35 -32.83 -39.75
CA PRO A 285 41.15 -34.06 -39.78
C PRO A 285 42.48 -34.00 -39.00
N GLN A 286 42.98 -32.80 -38.70
CA GLN A 286 44.16 -32.57 -37.86
C GLN A 286 43.83 -32.54 -36.35
N GLY A 287 42.57 -32.76 -35.97
CA GLY A 287 42.12 -32.78 -34.57
C GLY A 287 42.02 -31.40 -33.91
N ARG A 288 42.06 -30.32 -34.70
CA ARG A 288 41.88 -28.94 -34.22
C ARG A 288 40.43 -28.52 -34.35
N ILE A 289 39.97 -27.63 -33.46
CA ILE A 289 38.60 -27.09 -33.50
C ILE A 289 38.33 -26.45 -34.87
N ASP A 290 37.21 -26.85 -35.48
CA ASP A 290 36.74 -26.33 -36.76
C ASP A 290 35.23 -26.55 -36.88
N SER A 291 34.63 -26.11 -37.99
CA SER A 291 33.21 -26.23 -38.30
C SER A 291 32.93 -27.30 -39.36
N LYS A 292 31.76 -27.94 -39.24
CA LYS A 292 31.20 -28.85 -40.25
C LYS A 292 29.77 -28.46 -40.57
N ASP A 293 29.19 -29.02 -41.63
CA ASP A 293 27.76 -28.86 -41.87
C ASP A 293 26.95 -29.34 -40.65
N VAL A 294 25.82 -28.68 -40.39
CA VAL A 294 24.98 -28.91 -39.21
C VAL A 294 24.63 -30.38 -39.02
N LYS A 295 24.37 -31.11 -40.11
CA LYS A 295 23.99 -32.51 -40.05
C LYS A 295 25.16 -33.38 -39.60
N THR A 296 26.31 -33.28 -40.28
CA THR A 296 27.51 -34.05 -39.92
C THR A 296 27.96 -33.76 -38.49
N ALA A 297 28.02 -32.49 -38.08
CA ALA A 297 28.47 -32.12 -36.73
C ALA A 297 27.55 -32.71 -35.64
N VAL A 298 26.23 -32.64 -35.81
CA VAL A 298 25.26 -33.21 -34.86
C VAL A 298 25.35 -34.73 -34.83
N GLU A 299 25.41 -35.38 -36.00
CA GLU A 299 25.52 -36.84 -36.10
C GLU A 299 26.79 -37.36 -35.42
N GLU A 300 27.93 -36.68 -35.61
CA GLU A 300 29.19 -37.02 -34.94
C GLU A 300 29.08 -36.88 -33.42
N TRP A 301 28.49 -35.78 -32.93
CA TRP A 301 28.32 -35.55 -31.49
C TRP A 301 27.39 -36.57 -30.84
N LEU A 302 26.25 -36.87 -31.45
CA LEU A 302 25.34 -37.91 -30.95
C LEU A 302 25.97 -39.31 -31.05
N THR A 303 26.74 -39.59 -32.11
CA THR A 303 27.47 -40.86 -32.24
C THR A 303 28.55 -40.99 -31.16
N TYR A 304 29.22 -39.90 -30.81
CA TYR A 304 30.18 -39.86 -29.69
C TYR A 304 29.52 -40.31 -28.40
N TRP A 305 28.38 -39.71 -28.03
CA TRP A 305 27.64 -40.07 -26.82
C TRP A 305 27.03 -41.47 -26.88
N ASN A 306 26.59 -41.94 -28.05
CA ASN A 306 26.14 -43.32 -28.21
C ASN A 306 27.24 -44.34 -27.86
N LYS A 307 28.50 -44.05 -28.24
CA LYS A 307 29.65 -44.90 -27.90
C LYS A 307 29.97 -44.90 -26.40
N GLN A 308 29.56 -43.86 -25.66
CA GLN A 308 29.68 -43.79 -24.20
C GLN A 308 28.54 -44.53 -23.47
N GLY A 309 27.64 -45.20 -24.18
CA GLY A 309 26.60 -46.05 -23.61
C GLY A 309 25.20 -45.42 -23.53
N TYR A 310 25.04 -44.19 -24.01
CA TYR A 310 23.73 -43.56 -24.14
C TYR A 310 23.05 -44.07 -25.42
N SER A 311 21.72 -44.16 -25.43
CA SER A 311 20.98 -44.64 -26.59
C SER A 311 19.66 -43.89 -26.72
N ASN A 312 19.07 -43.90 -27.91
CA ASN A 312 17.85 -43.14 -28.23
C ASN A 312 17.97 -41.66 -27.89
N ILE A 313 19.18 -41.11 -28.02
CA ILE A 313 19.44 -39.70 -27.76
C ILE A 313 19.04 -38.85 -28.96
N ARG A 314 18.50 -37.66 -28.68
CA ARG A 314 18.13 -36.67 -29.68
C ARG A 314 18.37 -35.27 -29.16
N ILE A 315 18.60 -34.33 -30.06
CA ILE A 315 18.55 -32.91 -29.70
C ILE A 315 17.14 -32.58 -29.23
N HIS A 316 17.05 -31.91 -28.09
CA HIS A 316 15.77 -31.54 -27.48
C HIS A 316 15.65 -30.05 -27.25
N LEU A 317 16.74 -29.36 -26.90
CA LEU A 317 16.67 -27.97 -26.48
C LEU A 317 17.87 -27.20 -27.00
N VAL A 318 17.61 -25.96 -27.43
CA VAL A 318 18.63 -24.91 -27.47
C VAL A 318 18.19 -23.68 -26.73
N PHE A 319 19.13 -22.97 -26.12
CA PHE A 319 18.88 -21.66 -25.55
C PHE A 319 20.09 -20.73 -25.62
N SER A 320 19.84 -19.44 -25.49
CA SER A 320 20.83 -18.38 -25.36
C SER A 320 20.25 -17.28 -24.47
N LYS A 321 20.92 -16.12 -24.38
CA LYS A 321 20.40 -14.94 -23.70
C LYS A 321 19.02 -14.48 -24.21
N THR A 322 18.71 -14.70 -25.49
CA THR A 322 17.50 -14.19 -26.16
C THR A 322 16.59 -15.26 -26.73
N LEU A 323 17.04 -16.52 -26.78
CA LEU A 323 16.32 -17.63 -27.39
C LEU A 323 16.14 -18.77 -26.38
N TYR A 324 14.98 -19.40 -26.40
CA TYR A 324 14.75 -20.73 -25.84
C TYR A 324 13.86 -21.48 -26.83
N ARG A 325 14.24 -22.70 -27.19
CA ARG A 325 13.46 -23.49 -28.13
C ARG A 325 13.65 -24.98 -27.93
N GLU A 326 12.52 -25.66 -27.78
CA GLU A 326 12.47 -27.12 -27.72
C GLU A 326 12.18 -27.70 -29.10
N PHE A 327 12.63 -28.95 -29.27
CA PHE A 327 12.47 -29.76 -30.47
C PHE A 327 11.95 -31.14 -30.07
N LEU A 328 11.10 -31.70 -30.92
CA LEU A 328 10.60 -33.06 -30.84
C LEU A 328 11.60 -34.07 -31.42
N SER A 329 12.49 -33.65 -32.31
CA SER A 329 13.49 -34.51 -32.94
C SER A 329 14.77 -33.77 -33.35
N THR A 330 15.85 -34.52 -33.53
CA THR A 330 17.11 -33.98 -34.10
C THR A 330 16.92 -33.41 -35.50
N GLU A 331 16.07 -34.03 -36.33
CA GLU A 331 15.78 -33.51 -37.68
C GLU A 331 15.06 -32.17 -37.62
N GLU A 332 14.12 -31.99 -36.68
CA GLU A 332 13.45 -30.70 -36.47
C GLU A 332 14.46 -29.61 -36.09
N PHE A 333 15.41 -29.91 -35.21
CA PHE A 333 16.50 -29.00 -34.86
C PHE A 333 17.32 -28.61 -36.10
N ILE A 334 17.73 -29.58 -36.91
CA ILE A 334 18.52 -29.35 -38.13
C ILE A 334 17.74 -28.46 -39.13
N GLN A 335 16.46 -28.77 -39.38
CA GLN A 335 15.62 -27.99 -40.28
C GLN A 335 15.38 -26.57 -39.76
N TRP A 336 15.15 -26.42 -38.46
CA TRP A 336 15.03 -25.11 -37.83
C TRP A 336 16.31 -24.29 -37.97
N PHE A 337 17.47 -24.90 -37.73
CA PHE A 337 18.75 -24.24 -37.85
C PHE A 337 18.99 -23.72 -39.28
N LEU A 338 18.74 -24.58 -40.28
CA LEU A 338 18.91 -24.22 -41.70
C LEU A 338 17.95 -23.13 -42.19
N ARG A 339 16.77 -22.99 -41.57
CA ARG A 339 15.81 -21.92 -41.89
C ARG A 339 16.07 -20.62 -41.14
N SER A 340 16.86 -20.67 -40.07
CA SER A 340 17.22 -19.51 -39.24
C SER A 340 18.49 -18.80 -39.74
N LEU A 341 18.95 -19.18 -40.95
CA LEU A 341 20.10 -18.61 -41.66
C LEU A 341 19.80 -17.22 -42.20
#